data_AF-A0A925XHZ1-F1
#
_entry.id   AF-A0A925XHZ1-F1
#
_cell.length_a   1.000
_cell.length_b   1.000
_cell.length_c   1.000
_cell.angle_alpha   90.00
_cell.angle_beta   90.00
_cell.angle_gamma   90.00
#
_symmetry.space_group_name_H-M   'P 1'
#
loop_
_entity.id
_entity.type
_entity.pdbx_description
1 polymer ?
#
loop_
_entity_poly.entity_id
_entity_poly.type
_entity_poly.pdbx_seq_one_letter_code
_entity_poly.pdbx_strand_id
1 'polypeptide(L)'
;MKIRQLHINRFGHFNECDLVFPGDGLQVIYGPNEAGKTTLLEFLRGLLFDFPARTPYDFGGQGEMAGVATLELRDGRTVELRRRKGNKDKVAIKLDGQPTVLDDAGWLRLLDHADRGLFESVFAFGLDQLSQGEASLKHESLQSALFGGSLGGTSSPDKIVAE
;
A
#
# COMPACT_ATOMS: atom_id res chain seq x y z
N MET A 1 -5.61 5.95 -7.39
CA MET A 1 -4.50 6.65 -6.71
C MET A 1 -3.15 6.14 -7.25
N LYS A 2 -2.11 6.99 -7.32
CA LYS A 2 -0.71 6.63 -7.61
C LYS A 2 0.22 7.19 -6.52
N ILE A 3 1.28 6.46 -6.15
CA ILE A 3 2.34 6.98 -5.27
C ILE A 3 3.41 7.62 -6.16
N ARG A 4 3.76 8.89 -5.91
CA ARG A 4 4.73 9.67 -6.69
C ARG A 4 6.07 9.83 -5.99
N GLN A 5 6.03 10.04 -4.68
CA GLN A 5 7.22 10.20 -3.85
C GLN A 5 6.99 9.56 -2.50
N LEU A 6 8.08 9.09 -1.91
CA LEU A 6 8.12 8.53 -0.57
C LEU A 6 9.39 9.02 0.12
N HIS A 7 9.22 9.60 1.29
CA HIS A 7 10.31 9.94 2.19
C HIS A 7 10.15 9.11 3.47
N ILE A 8 11.19 8.38 3.84
CA ILE A 8 11.25 7.55 5.04
C ILE A 8 12.20 8.21 6.02
N ASN A 9 11.68 8.73 7.13
CA ASN A 9 12.53 9.29 8.18
C ASN A 9 13.30 8.15 8.88
N ARG A 10 12.55 7.16 9.41
CA ARG A 10 13.14 5.95 10.00
C ARG A 10 12.16 4.77 9.94
N PHE A 11 12.60 3.64 9.39
CA PHE A 11 11.85 2.37 9.44
C PHE A 11 12.75 1.18 9.09
N GLY A 12 12.93 0.23 10.02
CA GLY A 12 13.86 -0.88 9.83
C GLY A 12 15.28 -0.35 9.60
N HIS A 13 15.90 -0.75 8.50
CA HIS A 13 17.23 -0.24 8.11
C HIS A 13 17.17 1.08 7.32
N PHE A 14 15.98 1.56 6.92
CA PHE A 14 15.86 2.84 6.24
C PHE A 14 15.98 3.98 7.25
N ASN A 15 16.81 4.96 6.91
CA ASN A 15 17.03 6.18 7.66
C ASN A 15 17.26 7.31 6.66
N GLU A 16 16.43 8.35 6.69
CA GLU A 16 16.43 9.46 5.73
C GLU A 16 16.52 8.99 4.27
N CYS A 17 15.57 8.17 3.84
CA CYS A 17 15.54 7.56 2.52
C CYS A 17 14.44 8.16 1.64
N ASP A 18 14.83 8.69 0.48
CA ASP A 18 13.91 9.23 -0.53
C ASP A 18 13.78 8.30 -1.74
N LEU A 19 12.54 8.09 -2.17
CA LEU A 19 12.17 7.32 -3.36
C LEU A 19 11.25 8.16 -4.22
N VAL A 20 11.58 8.28 -5.50
CA VAL A 20 10.76 8.95 -6.51
C VAL A 20 10.28 7.90 -7.50
N PHE A 21 8.99 7.97 -7.83
CA PHE A 21 8.29 7.04 -8.70
C PHE A 21 7.87 7.75 -10.00
N PRO A 22 8.80 7.95 -10.95
CA PRO A 22 8.57 8.79 -12.13
C PRO A 22 7.66 8.11 -13.16
N GLY A 23 6.95 8.95 -13.92
CA GLY A 23 6.15 8.50 -15.07
C GLY A 23 4.95 7.64 -14.69
N ASP A 24 4.29 7.10 -15.70
CA ASP A 24 3.13 6.23 -15.53
C ASP A 24 3.45 4.80 -15.93
N GLY A 25 2.73 3.84 -15.35
CA GLY A 25 2.88 2.41 -15.65
C GLY A 25 3.57 1.62 -14.55
N LEU A 26 4.12 0.47 -14.94
CA LEU A 26 4.76 -0.47 -14.02
C LEU A 26 6.11 0.07 -13.54
N GLN A 27 6.27 0.15 -12.22
CA GLN A 27 7.53 0.52 -11.59
C GLN A 27 8.11 -0.69 -10.86
N VAL A 28 9.39 -0.98 -11.11
CA VAL A 28 10.07 -2.17 -10.59
C VAL A 28 11.14 -1.76 -9.59
N ILE A 29 10.97 -2.17 -8.33
CA ILE A 29 11.99 -2.04 -7.29
C ILE A 29 12.74 -3.38 -7.22
N TYR A 30 14.01 -3.37 -7.61
CA TYR A 30 14.85 -4.57 -7.63
C TYR A 30 16.11 -4.37 -6.79
N GLY A 31 16.67 -5.48 -6.33
CA GLY A 31 17.91 -5.48 -5.56
C GLY A 31 18.16 -6.85 -4.93
N PRO A 32 19.34 -7.07 -4.34
CA PRO A 32 19.67 -8.31 -3.63
C PRO A 32 18.66 -8.67 -2.53
N ASN A 33 18.75 -9.91 -2.02
CA ASN A 33 18.10 -10.24 -0.75
C ASN A 33 18.58 -9.27 0.33
N GLU A 34 17.71 -8.97 1.29
CA GLU A 34 17.97 -8.03 2.39
C GLU A 34 18.18 -6.56 1.97
N ALA A 35 18.06 -6.22 0.69
CA ALA A 35 18.10 -4.84 0.21
C ALA A 35 16.92 -3.96 0.68
N GLY A 36 15.99 -4.51 1.47
CA GLY A 36 14.89 -3.74 2.07
C GLY A 36 13.55 -3.76 1.35
N LYS A 37 13.39 -4.58 0.30
CA LYS A 37 12.14 -4.65 -0.47
C LYS A 37 10.93 -5.00 0.42
N THR A 38 11.06 -6.04 1.25
CA THR A 38 10.02 -6.43 2.23
C THR A 38 9.81 -5.34 3.28
N THR A 39 10.89 -4.75 3.79
CA THR A 39 10.83 -3.64 4.76
C THR A 39 10.10 -2.42 4.19
N LEU A 40 10.30 -2.11 2.91
CA LEU A 40 9.62 -1.02 2.21
C LEU A 40 8.12 -1.29 2.06
N LEU A 41 7.74 -2.53 1.74
CA LEU A 41 6.33 -2.93 1.67
C LEU A 41 5.64 -2.77 3.04
N GLU A 42 6.29 -3.19 4.12
CA GLU A 42 5.76 -3.04 5.48
C GLU A 42 5.69 -1.58 5.92
N PHE A 43 6.66 -0.77 5.50
CA PHE A 43 6.60 0.67 5.70
C PHE A 43 5.39 1.29 4.98
N LEU A 44 5.14 0.94 3.72
CA LEU A 44 3.98 1.43 2.97
C LEU A 44 2.66 1.04 3.63
N ARG A 45 2.54 -0.19 4.15
CA ARG A 45 1.36 -0.61 4.92
C ARG A 45 1.17 0.26 6.15
N GLY A 46 2.23 0.50 6.91
CA GLY A 46 2.17 1.34 8.09
C GLY A 46 1.87 2.81 7.76
N LEU A 47 2.43 3.33 6.67
CA LEU A 47 2.22 4.70 6.20
C LEU A 47 0.76 4.92 5.78
N LEU A 48 0.17 3.98 5.03
CA LEU A 48 -1.20 4.08 4.54
C LEU A 48 -2.26 3.74 5.60
N PHE A 49 -1.98 2.80 6.53
CA PHE A 49 -2.99 2.19 7.41
C PHE A 49 -2.61 2.11 8.89
N ASP A 50 -1.75 3.03 9.35
CA ASP A 50 -1.15 3.06 10.70
C ASP A 50 -0.01 2.08 10.94
N PHE A 51 1.04 2.61 11.60
CA PHE A 51 2.11 1.82 12.16
C PHE A 51 1.62 1.12 13.44
N PRO A 52 1.80 -0.20 13.59
CA PRO A 52 1.42 -0.89 14.81
C PRO A 52 2.29 -0.43 15.98
N ALA A 53 1.70 -0.42 17.19
CA ALA A 53 2.40 0.01 18.41
C ALA A 53 3.69 -0.80 18.65
N ARG A 54 3.65 -2.09 18.33
CA ARG A 54 4.81 -2.98 18.28
C ARG A 54 5.07 -3.37 16.83
N THR A 55 6.26 -3.06 16.34
CA THR A 55 6.71 -3.41 15.01
C THR A 55 8.11 -4.01 15.12
N PRO A 56 8.42 -5.10 14.40
CA PRO A 56 9.78 -5.65 14.37
C PRO A 56 10.77 -4.72 13.68
N TYR A 57 10.29 -3.69 12.97
CA TYR A 57 11.11 -2.71 12.25
C TYR A 57 11.51 -1.49 13.11
N ASP A 58 11.24 -1.54 14.42
CA ASP A 58 11.75 -0.53 15.36
C ASP A 58 13.00 -1.07 16.06
N PHE A 59 14.18 -0.86 15.44
CA PHE A 59 15.45 -1.38 15.96
C PHE A 59 16.02 -0.57 17.14
N GLY A 60 15.31 0.46 17.61
CA GLY A 60 15.83 1.41 18.59
C GLY A 60 16.89 2.31 17.96
N GLY A 61 16.68 3.62 18.00
CA GLY A 61 17.59 4.57 17.38
C GLY A 61 17.14 6.01 17.59
N GLN A 62 18.01 6.95 17.22
CA GLN A 62 17.63 8.36 17.15
C GLN A 62 16.75 8.61 15.92
N GLY A 63 15.80 9.53 16.04
CA GLY A 63 14.84 9.85 14.97
C GLY A 63 13.47 9.20 15.14
N GLU A 64 12.47 9.85 14.53
CA GLU A 64 11.07 9.46 14.62
C GLU A 64 10.76 8.40 13.56
N MET A 65 10.05 7.34 13.93
CA MET A 65 9.49 6.43 12.92
C MET A 65 8.34 7.13 12.22
N ALA A 66 8.66 7.75 11.10
CA ALA A 66 7.73 8.52 10.30
C ALA A 66 8.04 8.40 8.81
N GLY A 67 7.04 8.78 8.03
CA GLY A 67 7.11 8.83 6.59
C GLY A 67 6.24 9.92 6.01
N VAL A 68 6.59 10.32 4.80
CA VAL A 68 5.78 11.20 3.96
C VAL A 68 5.60 10.53 2.61
N ALA A 69 4.37 10.48 2.10
CA ALA A 69 4.08 10.11 0.73
C ALA A 69 3.40 11.27 0.00
N THR A 70 3.79 11.47 -1.25
CA THR A 70 3.05 12.29 -2.20
C THR A 70 2.27 11.36 -3.11
N LEU A 71 0.94 11.50 -3.11
CA LEU A 71 0.00 10.68 -3.86
C LEU A 71 -0.70 11.54 -4.91
N GLU A 72 -0.95 10.96 -6.07
CA GLU A 72 -1.78 11.55 -7.13
C GLU A 72 -3.12 10.79 -7.19
N LEU A 73 -4.22 11.53 -7.07
CA LEU A 73 -5.57 11.00 -7.20
C LEU A 73 -5.98 10.91 -8.68
N ARG A 74 -7.04 10.13 -8.97
CA ARG A 74 -7.55 9.96 -10.35
C ARG A 74 -8.04 11.26 -10.97
N ASP A 75 -8.50 12.20 -10.16
CA ASP A 75 -8.96 13.52 -10.58
C ASP A 75 -7.82 14.56 -10.69
N GLY A 76 -6.57 14.13 -10.55
CA GLY A 76 -5.38 14.98 -10.69
C GLY A 76 -4.99 15.74 -9.42
N ARG A 77 -5.79 15.64 -8.34
CA ARG A 77 -5.43 16.25 -7.06
C ARG A 77 -4.23 15.55 -6.43
N THR A 78 -3.45 16.32 -5.68
CA THR A 78 -2.27 15.83 -4.96
C THR A 78 -2.56 15.71 -3.47
N VAL A 79 -2.17 14.60 -2.87
CA VAL A 79 -2.27 14.36 -1.44
C VAL A 79 -0.87 14.18 -0.85
N GLU A 80 -0.50 15.02 0.10
CA GLU A 80 0.68 14.80 0.95
C GLU A 80 0.19 14.13 2.23
N LEU A 81 0.62 12.88 2.45
CA LEU A 81 0.36 12.11 3.66
C LEU A 81 1.63 12.05 4.49
N ARG A 82 1.64 12.69 5.66
CA ARG A 82 2.63 12.42 6.69
C ARG A 82 2.02 11.49 7.74
N ARG A 83 2.70 10.38 8.05
CA ARG A 83 2.34 9.53 9.18
C ARG A 83 3.54 9.20 10.04
N ARG A 84 3.35 9.20 11.35
CA ARG A 84 4.34 8.76 12.35
C ARG A 84 3.77 7.70 13.28
N LYS A 85 4.64 6.84 13.80
CA LYS A 85 4.32 5.92 14.89
C LYS A 85 4.12 6.70 16.19
N GLY A 86 3.01 6.49 16.87
CA GLY A 86 2.73 7.16 18.15
C GLY A 86 1.25 7.13 18.51
N ASN A 87 0.85 7.92 19.50
CA ASN A 87 -0.55 8.02 19.94
C ASN A 87 -1.19 9.38 19.62
N LYS A 88 -0.39 10.45 19.48
CA LYS A 88 -0.85 11.83 19.25
C LYS A 88 -0.30 12.38 17.95
N ASP A 89 -1.10 13.17 17.23
CA ASP A 89 -0.74 13.84 15.98
C ASP A 89 -0.01 12.90 15.02
N LYS A 90 -0.56 11.70 14.86
CA LYS A 90 0.07 10.63 14.07
C LYS A 90 0.00 10.88 12.58
N VAL A 91 -1.04 11.57 12.14
CA VAL A 91 -1.40 11.71 10.72
C VAL A 91 -1.60 13.20 10.45
N ALA A 92 -0.96 13.67 9.39
CA ALA A 92 -1.25 14.97 8.80
C ALA A 92 -1.44 14.79 7.29
N ILE A 93 -2.50 15.37 6.78
CA ILE A 93 -2.86 15.28 5.36
C ILE A 93 -2.95 16.68 4.80
N LYS A 94 -2.35 16.91 3.63
CA LYS A 94 -2.62 18.09 2.81
C LYS A 94 -3.20 17.65 1.48
N LEU A 95 -4.30 18.27 1.08
CA LEU A 95 -4.90 18.11 -0.24
C LEU A 95 -4.60 19.38 -1.03
N ASP A 96 -3.91 19.25 -2.16
CA ASP A 96 -3.47 20.38 -3.01
C ASP A 96 -2.76 21.48 -2.21
N GLY A 97 -1.91 21.06 -1.26
CA GLY A 97 -1.15 21.94 -0.37
C GLY A 97 -1.91 22.48 0.84
N GLN A 98 -3.23 22.26 0.93
CA GLN A 98 -4.06 22.74 2.05
C GLN A 98 -4.22 21.66 3.14
N PRO A 99 -3.90 21.96 4.42
CA PRO A 99 -4.16 21.05 5.52
C PRO A 99 -5.61 20.62 5.56
N THR A 100 -5.86 19.31 5.56
CA THR A 100 -7.19 18.73 5.53
C THR A 100 -7.30 17.66 6.61
N VAL A 101 -8.37 17.72 7.40
CA VAL A 101 -8.70 16.68 8.39
C VAL A 101 -9.63 15.67 7.73
N LEU A 102 -9.23 14.41 7.73
CA LEU A 102 -10.03 13.30 7.23
C LEU A 102 -10.21 12.28 8.36
N ASP A 103 -11.42 11.73 8.45
CA ASP A 103 -11.71 10.52 9.19
C ASP A 103 -11.30 9.28 8.37
N ASP A 104 -11.39 8.09 8.96
CA ASP A 104 -11.01 6.85 8.29
C ASP A 104 -11.82 6.63 7.00
N ALA A 105 -13.11 6.98 6.99
CA ALA A 105 -13.96 6.86 5.80
C ALA A 105 -13.57 7.87 4.71
N GLY A 106 -13.19 9.10 5.07
CA GLY A 106 -12.63 10.10 4.16
C GLY A 106 -11.32 9.63 3.56
N TRP A 107 -10.43 9.06 4.38
CA TRP A 107 -9.16 8.50 3.93
C TRP A 107 -9.35 7.34 2.94
N LEU A 108 -10.19 6.36 3.28
CA LEU A 108 -10.47 5.21 2.41
C LEU A 108 -11.09 5.63 1.07
N ARG A 109 -11.91 6.68 1.03
CA ARG A 109 -12.42 7.23 -0.23
C ARG A 109 -11.32 7.74 -1.15
N LEU A 110 -10.24 8.31 -0.62
CA LEU A 110 -9.08 8.72 -1.43
C LEU A 110 -8.28 7.51 -1.95
N LEU A 111 -8.36 6.38 -1.25
CA LEU A 111 -7.75 5.11 -1.63
C LEU A 111 -8.67 4.23 -2.51
N ASP A 112 -9.72 4.79 -3.13
CA ASP A 112 -10.71 4.03 -3.91
C ASP A 112 -11.34 2.87 -3.09
N HIS A 113 -11.57 3.08 -1.79
CA HIS A 113 -12.06 2.09 -0.81
C HIS A 113 -11.13 0.91 -0.52
N ALA A 114 -9.86 0.99 -0.94
CA ALA A 114 -8.87 -0.01 -0.57
C ALA A 114 -8.49 0.11 0.91
N ASP A 115 -9.05 -0.79 1.72
CA ASP A 115 -8.66 -0.94 3.11
C ASP A 115 -7.35 -1.74 3.25
N ARG A 116 -6.90 -1.88 4.49
CA ARG A 116 -5.68 -2.61 4.81
C ARG A 116 -5.73 -4.07 4.33
N GLY A 117 -6.89 -4.75 4.49
CA GLY A 117 -7.05 -6.15 4.11
C GLY A 117 -7.01 -6.33 2.60
N LEU A 118 -7.64 -5.44 1.84
CA LEU A 118 -7.58 -5.43 0.39
C LEU A 118 -6.15 -5.16 -0.09
N PHE A 119 -5.49 -4.15 0.48
CA PHE A 119 -4.09 -3.88 0.15
C PHE A 119 -3.22 -5.11 0.43
N GLU A 120 -3.29 -5.67 1.64
CA GLU A 120 -2.50 -6.86 2.01
C GLU A 120 -2.79 -8.08 1.12
N SER A 121 -4.04 -8.31 0.72
CA SER A 121 -4.39 -9.45 -0.15
C SER A 121 -3.89 -9.30 -1.59
N VAL A 122 -3.94 -8.10 -2.17
CA VAL A 122 -3.39 -7.82 -3.51
C VAL A 122 -1.85 -7.91 -3.52
N PHE A 123 -1.18 -7.62 -2.39
CA PHE A 123 0.27 -7.78 -2.26
C PHE A 123 0.70 -9.13 -1.64
N ALA A 124 -0.24 -9.99 -1.23
CA ALA A 124 0.03 -11.33 -0.69
C ALA A 124 0.42 -12.35 -1.78
N PHE A 125 0.26 -12.01 -3.06
CA PHE A 125 0.81 -12.74 -4.20
C PHE A 125 2.35 -12.72 -4.28
N GLY A 126 3.04 -12.42 -3.17
CA GLY A 126 4.45 -12.69 -3.01
C GLY A 126 4.73 -14.18 -3.21
N LEU A 127 5.87 -14.47 -3.83
CA LEU A 127 6.35 -15.78 -4.32
C LEU A 127 5.95 -17.04 -3.51
N ASP A 128 5.82 -16.91 -2.19
CA ASP A 128 5.45 -18.01 -1.30
C ASP A 128 4.04 -18.55 -1.58
N GLN A 129 3.06 -17.70 -1.91
CA GLN A 129 1.70 -18.13 -2.28
C GLN A 129 1.63 -18.71 -3.69
N LEU A 130 2.52 -18.32 -4.60
CA LEU A 130 2.64 -18.96 -5.92
C LEU A 130 3.17 -20.39 -5.80
N SER A 131 4.06 -20.66 -4.84
CA SER A 131 4.54 -22.02 -4.55
C SER A 131 3.51 -22.90 -3.82
N GLN A 132 2.58 -22.29 -3.09
CA GLN A 132 1.51 -22.96 -2.31
C GLN A 132 0.14 -22.95 -3.00
N GLY A 133 0.11 -22.56 -4.28
CA GLY A 133 -1.04 -22.12 -5.07
C GLY A 133 -2.07 -23.19 -5.47
N GLU A 134 -2.54 -23.99 -4.52
CA GLU A 134 -3.81 -24.73 -4.66
C GLU A 134 -4.75 -24.49 -3.46
N ALA A 135 -4.23 -24.20 -2.26
CA ALA A 135 -5.06 -24.11 -1.05
C ALA A 135 -5.58 -22.69 -0.73
N SER A 136 -4.88 -21.63 -1.18
CA SER A 136 -5.20 -20.23 -0.82
C SER A 136 -6.22 -19.57 -1.76
N LEU A 137 -6.60 -20.24 -2.85
CA LEU A 137 -7.53 -19.74 -3.88
C LEU A 137 -9.02 -19.69 -3.43
N LYS A 138 -9.29 -19.86 -2.14
CA LYS A 138 -10.65 -19.76 -1.58
C LYS A 138 -10.85 -18.45 -0.84
N HIS A 139 -10.87 -17.32 -1.55
CA HIS A 139 -11.50 -16.12 -0.99
C HIS A 139 -12.21 -15.30 -2.06
N GLU A 140 -13.52 -15.18 -1.86
CA GLU A 140 -14.55 -14.46 -2.62
C GLU A 140 -14.24 -12.96 -2.84
N SER A 141 -13.30 -12.39 -2.08
CA SER A 141 -12.85 -10.99 -2.18
C SER A 141 -11.91 -10.71 -3.36
N LEU A 142 -11.21 -11.71 -3.89
CA LEU A 142 -10.32 -11.53 -5.05
C LEU A 142 -11.10 -11.42 -6.35
N GLN A 143 -12.24 -12.09 -6.46
CA GLN A 143 -13.08 -12.04 -7.65
C GLN A 143 -13.73 -10.66 -7.80
N SER A 144 -14.20 -10.04 -6.72
CA SER A 144 -14.78 -8.69 -6.80
C SER A 144 -13.73 -7.61 -7.14
N ALA A 145 -12.49 -7.74 -6.65
CA ALA A 145 -11.40 -6.81 -6.96
C ALA A 145 -10.88 -6.94 -8.40
N LEU A 146 -10.83 -8.17 -8.94
CA LEU A 146 -10.36 -8.43 -10.31
C LEU A 146 -11.46 -8.22 -11.37
N PHE A 147 -12.72 -8.49 -11.05
CA PHE A 147 -13.85 -8.36 -11.97
C PHE A 147 -14.67 -7.06 -11.81
N GLY A 148 -14.44 -6.26 -10.76
CA GLY A 148 -15.17 -5.02 -10.48
C GLY A 148 -14.99 -3.89 -11.50
N GLY A 149 -14.20 -4.10 -12.56
CA GLY A 149 -13.98 -3.15 -13.66
C GLY A 149 -14.62 -3.53 -15.00
N SER A 150 -15.31 -4.67 -15.14
CA SER A 150 -15.92 -5.07 -16.41
C SER A 150 -17.43 -5.21 -16.31
N LEU A 151 -18.12 -4.33 -17.01
CA LEU A 151 -19.54 -4.41 -17.34
C LEU A 151 -19.90 -5.78 -17.94
N GLY A 152 -20.98 -6.37 -17.40
CA GLY A 152 -21.98 -7.17 -18.13
C GLY A 152 -21.57 -8.52 -18.73
N GLY A 153 -22.06 -9.62 -18.13
CA GLY A 153 -22.21 -10.90 -18.83
C GLY A 153 -21.83 -12.12 -18.00
N THR A 154 -22.84 -12.77 -17.44
CA THR A 154 -22.72 -14.06 -16.76
C THR A 154 -22.20 -15.15 -17.71
N SER A 155 -21.06 -15.75 -17.40
CA SER A 155 -20.79 -17.14 -17.80
C SER A 155 -19.89 -17.82 -16.76
N SER A 156 -20.43 -18.86 -16.11
CA SER A 156 -19.72 -19.66 -15.12
C SER A 156 -18.62 -20.50 -15.79
N PRO A 157 -17.45 -20.72 -15.16
CA PRO A 157 -16.30 -21.36 -15.81
C PRO A 157 -16.35 -22.90 -15.96
N ASP A 158 -17.46 -23.57 -15.65
CA ASP A 158 -17.48 -25.04 -15.51
C ASP A 158 -17.52 -25.86 -16.82
N LYS A 159 -17.19 -25.29 -17.99
CA LYS A 159 -17.24 -26.04 -19.25
C LYS A 159 -16.16 -25.68 -20.27
N ILE A 160 -14.87 -25.82 -19.94
CA ILE A 160 -13.85 -26.04 -20.98
C ILE A 160 -12.74 -26.97 -20.47
N VAL A 161 -13.03 -28.27 -20.38
CA VAL A 161 -12.03 -29.34 -20.57
C VAL A 161 -12.72 -30.48 -21.31
N ALA A 162 -12.66 -30.44 -22.64
CA ALA A 162 -12.80 -31.59 -23.53
C ALA A 162 -12.39 -31.15 -24.95
N GLU A 163 -11.11 -31.32 -25.26
CA GLU A 163 -10.61 -31.90 -26.52
C GLU A 163 -9.12 -32.23 -26.38
#